data_AF-A0A087TYK7-F1
#
_entry.id   AF-A0A087TYK7-F1
#
_cell.length_a   1.000
_cell.length_b   1.000
_cell.length_c   1.000
_cell.angle_alpha   90.00
_cell.angle_beta   90.00
_cell.angle_gamma   90.00
#
_symmetry.space_group_name_H-M   'P 1'
#
loop_
_entity.id
_entity.type
_entity.pdbx_description
1 polymer ?
#
loop_
_entity_poly.entity_id
_entity_poly.type
_entity_poly.pdbx_seq_one_letter_code
_entity_poly.pdbx_strand_id
1 'polypeptide(L)'
;MPSNTSTIKRWHKNGPIWKLLLKSWNDSIFSDIKHTLQNSAMRLVRAERSGEAFDSQLVIGVRESYVNLGSITEDKLKIYRDNFEKAYMDATLVFYKEKASEYLEANGIESYMQYADQKLKDEDQRAVKYLYSCSLTLSTQNSIKGLVTEYKDIILAECLRMIKNHETEKLQLMFRLIDKVENGIDPMLKDLEGYIVNEGLADMMAAADIITQDSEKYVARLLELFRRFSKLVKE
;
A
#
# COMPACT_ATOMS: atom_id res chain seq x y z
N MET A 1 -31.13 30.10 -48.89
CA MET A 1 -30.59 28.83 -49.42
C MET A 1 -29.48 28.38 -48.48
N PRO A 2 -29.54 27.15 -47.96
CA PRO A 2 -29.11 26.82 -46.60
C PRO A 2 -27.61 26.58 -46.44
N SER A 3 -27.20 26.82 -45.20
CA SER A 3 -25.87 26.76 -44.61
C SER A 3 -25.19 25.40 -44.78
N ASN A 4 -23.96 25.43 -45.32
CA ASN A 4 -23.10 24.26 -45.45
C ASN A 4 -22.32 24.07 -44.13
N THR A 5 -22.98 23.54 -43.11
CA THR A 5 -22.30 23.17 -41.85
C THR A 5 -21.73 21.77 -42.02
N SER A 6 -20.42 21.70 -42.22
CA SER A 6 -19.68 20.43 -42.32
C SER A 6 -19.82 19.64 -41.02
N THR A 7 -20.65 18.61 -41.03
CA THR A 7 -20.82 17.66 -39.94
C THR A 7 -19.54 16.84 -39.79
N ILE A 8 -18.63 17.26 -38.92
CA ILE A 8 -17.49 16.43 -38.49
C ILE A 8 -18.10 15.19 -37.81
N LYS A 9 -18.11 14.06 -38.54
CA LYS A 9 -18.54 12.77 -38.01
C LYS A 9 -17.67 12.43 -36.80
N ARG A 10 -18.25 12.54 -35.61
CA ARG A 10 -17.65 12.06 -34.36
C ARG A 10 -17.49 10.54 -34.51
N TRP A 11 -16.27 10.07 -34.69
CA TRP A 11 -15.98 8.64 -34.76
C TRP A 11 -16.49 7.97 -33.48
N HIS A 12 -17.44 7.05 -33.60
CA HIS A 12 -17.87 6.26 -32.45
C HIS A 12 -16.70 5.34 -32.06
N LYS A 13 -16.02 5.66 -30.95
CA LYS A 13 -15.18 4.70 -30.23
C LYS A 13 -16.06 3.46 -30.03
N ASN A 14 -15.72 2.32 -30.64
CA ASN A 14 -16.45 1.03 -30.69
C ASN A 14 -17.25 0.72 -31.99
N GLY A 15 -17.19 1.56 -33.02
CA GLY A 15 -17.75 1.20 -34.34
C GLY A 15 -16.99 0.05 -35.03
N PRO A 16 -17.58 -0.60 -36.05
CA PRO A 16 -16.93 -1.68 -36.80
C PRO A 16 -15.61 -1.23 -37.43
N ILE A 17 -15.54 0.01 -37.94
CA ILE A 17 -14.30 0.61 -38.48
C ILE A 17 -13.23 0.77 -37.39
N TRP A 18 -13.62 1.18 -36.18
CA TRP A 18 -12.70 1.31 -35.05
C TRP A 18 -12.08 -0.04 -34.65
N LYS A 19 -12.90 -1.09 -34.61
CA LYS A 19 -12.43 -2.46 -34.35
C LYS A 19 -11.47 -2.95 -35.45
N LEU A 20 -11.76 -2.65 -36.72
CA LEU A 20 -10.87 -2.99 -37.84
C LEU A 20 -9.53 -2.26 -37.77
N LEU A 21 -9.53 -0.96 -37.44
CA LEU A 21 -8.31 -0.18 -37.26
C LEU A 21 -7.45 -0.71 -36.10
N LEU A 22 -8.06 -1.01 -34.96
CA LEU A 22 -7.36 -1.61 -33.81
C LEU A 22 -6.78 -2.98 -34.15
N LYS A 23 -7.52 -3.80 -34.89
CA LYS A 23 -7.04 -5.11 -35.34
C LYS A 23 -5.85 -4.95 -36.29
N SER A 24 -5.94 -4.08 -37.30
CA SER A 24 -4.83 -3.83 -38.22
C SER A 24 -3.58 -3.31 -37.50
N TRP A 25 -3.75 -2.41 -36.54
CA TRP A 25 -2.65 -1.91 -35.72
C TRP A 25 -2.03 -3.00 -34.83
N ASN A 26 -2.87 -3.85 -34.22
CA ASN A 26 -2.41 -4.99 -33.44
C ASN A 26 -1.53 -5.92 -34.27
N ASP A 27 -2.06 -6.34 -35.42
CA ASP A 27 -1.49 -7.40 -36.25
C ASP A 27 -0.23 -6.91 -37.00
N SER A 28 -0.08 -5.60 -37.21
CA SER A 28 1.04 -5.03 -37.96
C SER A 28 2.16 -4.48 -37.07
N ILE A 29 1.87 -4.14 -35.81
CA ILE A 29 2.82 -3.43 -34.94
C ILE A 29 2.84 -4.04 -33.55
N PHE A 30 1.71 -3.97 -32.82
CA PHE A 30 1.75 -4.21 -31.37
C PHE A 30 2.04 -5.67 -31.01
N SER A 31 1.53 -6.64 -31.77
CA SER A 31 1.77 -8.08 -31.51
C SER A 31 3.24 -8.42 -31.35
N ASP A 32 4.09 -7.77 -32.15
CA ASP A 32 5.50 -8.09 -32.31
C ASP A 32 6.37 -7.38 -31.27
N ILE A 33 5.96 -6.19 -30.84
CA ILE A 33 6.74 -5.35 -29.92
C ILE A 33 6.17 -5.26 -28.50
N LYS A 34 4.98 -5.85 -28.23
CA LYS A 34 4.26 -5.71 -26.94
C LYS A 34 5.14 -6.02 -25.72
N HIS A 35 5.91 -7.10 -25.75
CA HIS A 35 6.77 -7.50 -24.63
C HIS A 35 7.91 -6.51 -24.41
N THR A 36 8.52 -6.01 -25.49
CA THR A 36 9.59 -5.01 -25.43
C THR A 36 9.07 -3.68 -24.89
N LEU A 37 7.89 -3.24 -25.34
CA LEU A 37 7.23 -2.03 -24.84
C LEU A 37 6.85 -2.17 -23.37
N GLN A 38 6.26 -3.30 -22.97
CA GLN A 38 5.91 -3.59 -21.58
C GLN A 38 7.16 -3.55 -20.68
N ASN A 39 8.23 -4.24 -21.06
CA ASN A 39 9.47 -4.26 -20.28
C ASN A 39 10.10 -2.87 -20.18
N SER A 40 10.06 -2.09 -21.25
CA SER A 40 10.55 -0.70 -21.26
C SER A 40 9.70 0.20 -20.36
N ALA A 41 8.37 0.06 -20.38
CA ALA A 41 7.48 0.76 -19.47
C ALA A 41 7.75 0.42 -18.00
N MET A 42 7.98 -0.86 -17.67
CA MET A 42 8.34 -1.26 -16.29
C MET A 42 9.68 -0.67 -15.85
N ARG A 43 10.66 -0.55 -16.75
CA ARG A 43 11.94 0.13 -16.47
C ARG A 43 11.75 1.62 -16.19
N LEU A 44 10.90 2.31 -16.94
CA LEU A 44 10.58 3.72 -16.68
C LEU A 44 9.90 3.91 -15.31
N VAL A 45 8.95 3.03 -14.96
CA VAL A 45 8.33 3.03 -13.63
C VAL A 45 9.36 2.80 -12.53
N ARG A 46 10.30 1.87 -12.73
CA ARG A 46 11.41 1.62 -11.77
C ARG A 46 12.33 2.83 -11.62
N ALA A 47 12.63 3.53 -12.72
CA ALA A 47 13.43 4.76 -12.70
C ALA A 47 12.71 5.87 -11.92
N GLU A 48 11.40 6.06 -12.14
CA GLU A 48 10.61 7.06 -11.40
C GLU A 48 10.52 6.76 -9.90
N ARG A 49 10.44 5.49 -9.50
CA ARG A 49 10.54 5.11 -8.07
C ARG A 49 11.86 5.50 -7.44
N SER A 50 12.92 5.58 -8.26
CA SER A 50 14.27 5.97 -7.85
C SER A 50 14.49 7.49 -7.94
N GLY A 51 13.47 8.25 -8.35
CA GLY A 51 13.50 9.71 -8.44
C GLY A 51 13.72 10.28 -9.85
N GLU A 52 13.81 9.44 -10.88
CA GLU A 52 14.01 9.90 -12.26
C GLU A 52 12.69 10.27 -12.93
N ALA A 53 12.53 11.53 -13.31
CA ALA A 53 11.35 11.97 -14.06
C ALA A 53 11.40 11.51 -15.52
N PHE A 54 10.26 11.05 -16.04
CA PHE A 54 10.11 10.71 -17.45
C PHE A 54 8.71 11.13 -17.95
N ASP A 55 8.52 11.13 -19.27
CA ASP A 55 7.21 11.41 -19.85
C ASP A 55 6.21 10.27 -19.56
N SER A 56 5.24 10.59 -18.71
CA SER A 56 4.20 9.67 -18.25
C SER A 56 3.35 9.08 -19.38
N GLN A 57 3.27 9.78 -20.53
CA GLN A 57 2.57 9.28 -21.71
C GLN A 57 3.18 7.99 -22.28
N LEU A 58 4.47 7.73 -22.04
CA LEU A 58 5.12 6.50 -22.49
C LEU A 58 4.54 5.26 -21.81
N VAL A 59 4.24 5.33 -20.51
CA VAL A 59 3.63 4.21 -19.77
C VAL A 59 2.11 4.18 -20.00
N ILE A 60 1.46 5.35 -20.01
CA ILE A 60 0.01 5.48 -20.26
C ILE A 60 -0.36 4.93 -21.65
N GLY A 61 0.42 5.24 -22.68
CA GLY A 61 0.18 4.76 -24.05
C GLY A 61 0.30 3.24 -24.18
N VAL A 62 1.26 2.62 -23.48
CA VAL A 62 1.39 1.16 -23.42
C VAL A 62 0.19 0.55 -22.68
N ARG A 63 -0.22 1.11 -21.54
CA ARG A 63 -1.44 0.68 -20.83
C ARG A 63 -2.67 0.75 -21.73
N GLU A 64 -2.88 1.89 -22.39
CA GLU A 64 -4.03 2.11 -23.29
C GLU A 64 -4.05 1.15 -24.46
N SER A 65 -2.87 0.82 -25.00
CA SER A 65 -2.71 -0.22 -26.00
C SER A 65 -3.28 -1.56 -25.52
N TYR A 66 -2.85 -2.03 -24.34
CA TYR A 66 -3.34 -3.28 -23.75
C TYR A 66 -4.85 -3.27 -23.46
N VAL A 67 -5.40 -2.14 -23.00
CA VAL A 67 -6.84 -1.99 -22.70
C VAL A 67 -7.68 -1.95 -23.98
N ASN A 68 -7.27 -1.16 -24.98
CA ASN A 68 -8.03 -1.00 -26.22
C ASN A 68 -8.05 -2.28 -27.06
N LEU A 69 -6.97 -3.07 -27.05
CA LEU A 69 -6.90 -4.35 -27.75
C LEU A 69 -7.84 -5.40 -27.19
N GLY A 70 -8.12 -5.38 -25.88
CA GLY A 70 -9.12 -6.26 -25.29
C GLY A 70 -10.53 -5.99 -25.81
N SER A 71 -10.82 -4.84 -26.44
CA SER A 71 -12.12 -4.56 -27.07
C SER A 71 -12.47 -5.48 -28.25
N ILE A 72 -11.52 -6.31 -28.69
CA ILE A 72 -11.69 -7.34 -29.73
C ILE A 72 -12.15 -8.68 -29.12
N THR A 73 -11.96 -8.90 -27.82
CA THR A 73 -12.36 -10.10 -27.08
C THR A 73 -13.65 -9.89 -26.27
N GLU A 74 -14.31 -10.97 -25.84
CA GLU A 74 -15.51 -10.88 -24.99
C GLU A 74 -15.21 -10.20 -23.64
N ASP A 75 -14.05 -10.48 -23.06
CA ASP A 75 -13.52 -9.77 -21.90
C ASP A 75 -12.56 -8.66 -22.33
N LYS A 76 -13.00 -7.41 -22.16
CA LYS A 76 -12.27 -6.22 -22.62
C LYS A 76 -10.96 -5.95 -21.88
N LEU A 77 -10.77 -6.54 -20.70
CA LEU A 77 -9.61 -6.26 -19.86
C LEU A 77 -8.70 -7.47 -19.68
N LYS A 78 -9.05 -8.64 -20.24
CA LYS A 78 -8.25 -9.86 -20.10
C LYS A 78 -6.79 -9.67 -20.54
N ILE A 79 -6.56 -9.12 -21.74
CA ILE A 79 -5.20 -8.91 -22.25
C ILE A 79 -4.42 -7.95 -21.36
N TYR A 80 -5.07 -6.91 -20.84
CA TYR A 80 -4.47 -5.97 -19.89
C TYR A 80 -4.08 -6.65 -18.56
N ARG A 81 -5.00 -7.44 -17.97
CA ARG A 81 -4.74 -8.12 -16.69
C ARG A 81 -3.63 -9.16 -16.80
N ASP A 82 -3.68 -10.00 -17.84
CA ASP A 82 -2.74 -11.10 -18.05
C ASP A 82 -1.31 -10.62 -18.39
N ASN A 83 -1.16 -9.36 -18.82
CA ASN A 83 0.12 -8.80 -19.28
C ASN A 83 0.54 -7.58 -18.44
N PHE A 84 0.01 -6.39 -18.77
CA PHE A 84 0.48 -5.13 -18.19
C PHE A 84 0.24 -5.04 -16.68
N GLU A 85 -0.96 -5.36 -16.20
CA GLU A 85 -1.28 -5.34 -14.77
C GLU A 85 -0.38 -6.31 -14.02
N LYS A 86 -0.31 -7.56 -14.46
CA LYS A 86 0.55 -8.58 -13.85
C LYS A 86 2.02 -8.14 -13.81
N ALA A 87 2.56 -7.67 -14.93
CA ALA A 87 3.94 -7.22 -15.01
C ALA A 87 4.21 -6.01 -14.09
N TYR A 88 3.23 -5.10 -13.96
CA TYR A 88 3.32 -3.97 -13.04
C TYR A 88 3.34 -4.45 -11.59
N MET A 89 2.45 -5.37 -11.19
CA MET A 89 2.42 -5.92 -9.83
C MET A 89 3.72 -6.65 -9.50
N ASP A 90 4.19 -7.53 -10.39
CA ASP A 90 5.42 -8.31 -10.22
C ASP A 90 6.64 -7.38 -10.09
N ALA A 91 6.76 -6.38 -10.97
CA ALA A 91 7.84 -5.40 -10.92
C ALA A 91 7.81 -4.55 -9.64
N THR A 92 6.62 -4.28 -9.10
CA THR A 92 6.44 -3.57 -7.82
C THR A 92 6.93 -4.39 -6.65
N LEU A 93 6.55 -5.67 -6.57
CA LEU A 93 7.01 -6.57 -5.50
C LEU A 93 8.52 -6.76 -5.55
N VAL A 94 9.09 -7.03 -6.74
CA VAL A 94 10.53 -7.21 -6.88
C VAL A 94 11.29 -5.95 -6.43
N PHE A 95 10.81 -4.77 -6.83
CA PHE A 95 11.44 -3.51 -6.43
C PHE A 95 11.43 -3.31 -4.91
N TYR A 96 10.27 -3.48 -4.27
CA TYR A 96 10.17 -3.25 -2.83
C TYR A 96 10.82 -4.35 -2.02
N LYS A 97 10.84 -5.61 -2.47
CA LYS A 97 11.59 -6.67 -1.79
C LYS A 97 13.09 -6.34 -1.68
N GLU A 98 13.67 -5.83 -2.76
CA GLU A 98 15.08 -5.39 -2.77
C GLU A 98 15.27 -4.14 -1.90
N LYS A 99 14.48 -3.09 -2.16
CA LYS A 99 14.69 -1.77 -1.52
C LYS A 99 14.27 -1.70 -0.06
N ALA A 100 13.23 -2.44 0.34
CA ALA A 100 12.79 -2.50 1.72
C ALA A 100 13.84 -3.17 2.61
N SER A 101 14.41 -4.30 2.17
CA SER A 101 15.49 -4.99 2.91
C SER A 101 16.72 -4.09 3.06
N GLU A 102 17.17 -3.48 1.96
CA GLU A 102 18.32 -2.56 1.96
C GLU A 102 18.09 -1.36 2.91
N TYR A 103 16.90 -0.76 2.86
CA TYR A 103 16.57 0.38 3.71
C TYR A 103 16.47 0.01 5.19
N LEU A 104 15.85 -1.14 5.49
CA LEU A 104 15.69 -1.63 6.85
C LEU A 104 17.04 -1.93 7.50
N GLU A 105 17.95 -2.60 6.78
CA GLU A 105 19.29 -2.91 7.26
C GLU A 105 20.13 -1.64 7.50
N ALA A 106 19.99 -0.63 6.65
CA ALA A 106 20.79 0.60 6.75
C ALA A 106 20.27 1.60 7.80
N ASN A 107 18.95 1.70 8.01
CA ASN A 107 18.35 2.78 8.81
C ASN A 107 17.62 2.29 10.06
N GLY A 108 17.36 0.99 10.18
CA GLY A 108 16.60 0.41 11.28
C GLY A 108 15.08 0.52 11.11
N ILE A 109 14.37 -0.17 12.01
CA ILE A 109 12.93 -0.43 11.91
C ILE A 109 12.05 0.83 12.09
N GLU A 110 12.47 1.76 12.93
CA GLU A 110 11.69 2.99 13.16
C GLU A 110 11.62 3.87 11.91
N SER A 111 12.78 4.11 11.28
CA SER A 111 12.87 4.83 10.01
C SER A 111 12.20 4.04 8.88
N TYR A 112 12.26 2.71 8.93
CA TYR A 112 11.57 1.85 7.97
C TYR A 112 10.05 2.03 8.01
N MET A 113 9.42 2.13 9.18
CA MET A 113 7.97 2.34 9.27
C MET A 113 7.54 3.65 8.58
N GLN A 114 8.33 4.72 8.76
CA GLN A 114 8.05 6.00 8.09
C GLN A 114 8.23 5.89 6.57
N TYR A 115 9.29 5.20 6.15
CA TYR A 115 9.55 4.90 4.75
C TYR A 115 8.39 4.10 4.13
N ALA A 116 7.92 3.05 4.79
CA ALA A 116 6.81 2.22 4.32
C ALA A 116 5.50 3.02 4.19
N ASP A 117 5.14 3.85 5.18
CA ASP A 117 3.94 4.69 5.12
C ASP A 117 3.99 5.69 3.95
N GLN A 118 5.16 6.29 3.72
CA GLN A 118 5.34 7.20 2.58
C GLN A 118 5.29 6.44 1.25
N LYS A 119 5.94 5.27 1.14
CA LYS A 119 5.97 4.50 -0.11
C LYS A 119 4.62 3.91 -0.50
N LEU A 120 3.78 3.54 0.48
CA LEU A 120 2.40 3.17 0.20
C LEU A 120 1.61 4.33 -0.44
N LYS A 121 1.75 5.55 0.10
CA LYS A 121 1.12 6.75 -0.47
C LYS A 121 1.64 7.07 -1.87
N ASP A 122 2.95 6.95 -2.08
CA ASP A 122 3.58 7.16 -3.39
C ASP A 122 3.05 6.15 -4.42
N GLU A 123 2.91 4.87 -4.05
CA GLU A 123 2.37 3.83 -4.95
C GLU A 123 0.87 4.00 -5.23
N ASP A 124 0.05 4.42 -4.26
CA ASP A 124 -1.36 4.70 -4.52
C ASP A 124 -1.53 5.82 -5.55
N GLN A 125 -0.75 6.90 -5.44
CA GLN A 125 -0.75 7.99 -6.42
C GLN A 125 -0.27 7.52 -7.80
N ARG A 126 0.79 6.69 -7.83
CA ARG A 126 1.34 6.13 -9.06
C ARG A 126 0.38 5.15 -9.73
N ALA A 127 -0.33 4.33 -8.95
CA ALA A 127 -1.33 3.40 -9.43
C ALA A 127 -2.49 4.14 -10.11
N VAL A 128 -2.98 5.23 -9.50
CA VAL A 128 -4.01 6.10 -10.12
C VAL A 128 -3.55 6.66 -11.47
N LYS A 129 -2.26 6.95 -11.60
CA LYS A 129 -1.66 7.51 -12.82
C LYS A 129 -1.50 6.47 -13.93
N TYR A 130 -1.01 5.27 -13.60
CA TYR A 130 -0.55 4.28 -14.60
C TYR A 130 -1.41 3.03 -14.76
N LEU A 131 -2.23 2.68 -13.78
CA LEU A 131 -3.10 1.52 -13.87
C LEU A 131 -4.50 1.89 -14.35
N TYR A 132 -5.26 0.87 -14.74
CA TYR A 132 -6.69 1.00 -14.95
C TYR A 132 -7.42 0.97 -13.60
N SER A 133 -8.58 1.65 -13.50
CA SER A 133 -9.26 1.86 -12.21
C SER A 133 -9.66 0.56 -11.49
N CYS A 134 -9.92 -0.53 -12.23
CA CYS A 134 -10.24 -1.83 -11.62
C CYS A 134 -9.04 -2.47 -10.89
N SER A 135 -7.82 -2.04 -11.18
CA SER A 135 -6.57 -2.61 -10.64
C SER A 135 -6.10 -1.91 -9.38
N LEU A 136 -6.72 -0.79 -8.98
CA LEU A 136 -6.21 0.05 -7.89
C LEU A 136 -6.19 -0.70 -6.56
N THR A 137 -7.29 -1.38 -6.22
CA THR A 137 -7.37 -2.20 -4.99
C THR A 137 -6.30 -3.30 -4.97
N LEU A 138 -6.09 -3.97 -6.11
CA LEU A 138 -5.05 -4.98 -6.23
C LEU A 138 -3.65 -4.38 -6.08
N SER A 139 -3.40 -3.19 -6.63
CA SER A 139 -2.13 -2.47 -6.50
C SER A 139 -1.83 -2.10 -5.05
N THR A 140 -2.84 -1.60 -4.33
CA THR A 140 -2.71 -1.26 -2.91
C THR A 140 -2.39 -2.52 -2.09
N GLN A 141 -3.13 -3.62 -2.31
CA GLN A 141 -2.84 -4.90 -1.63
C GLN A 141 -1.45 -5.44 -1.95
N ASN A 142 -1.02 -5.34 -3.21
CA ASN A 142 0.31 -5.77 -3.64
C ASN A 142 1.42 -4.94 -2.97
N SER A 143 1.21 -3.63 -2.83
CA SER A 143 2.15 -2.73 -2.15
C SER A 143 2.19 -2.99 -0.64
N ILE A 144 1.03 -3.21 0.01
CA ILE A 144 0.95 -3.62 1.43
C ILE A 144 1.70 -4.93 1.65
N LYS A 145 1.54 -5.90 0.74
CA LYS A 145 2.23 -7.19 0.82
C LYS A 145 3.75 -7.01 0.84
N GLY A 146 4.29 -6.24 -0.12
CA GLY A 146 5.73 -6.04 -0.28
C GLY A 146 6.38 -5.10 0.75
N LEU A 147 5.63 -4.19 1.37
CA LEU A 147 6.16 -3.21 2.33
C LEU A 147 5.82 -3.52 3.79
N VAL A 148 4.70 -4.18 4.07
CA VAL A 148 4.20 -4.38 5.43
C VAL A 148 4.10 -5.86 5.77
N THR A 149 3.38 -6.65 4.97
CA THR A 149 3.10 -8.06 5.32
C THR A 149 4.37 -8.89 5.45
N GLU A 150 5.35 -8.70 4.57
CA GLU A 150 6.64 -9.41 4.60
C GLU A 150 7.48 -9.05 5.84
N TYR A 151 7.32 -7.85 6.40
CA TYR A 151 8.12 -7.32 7.51
C TYR A 151 7.33 -7.23 8.83
N LYS A 152 6.10 -7.77 8.86
CA LYS A 152 5.15 -7.59 9.98
C LYS A 152 5.73 -8.03 11.32
N ASP A 153 6.44 -9.15 11.36
CA ASP A 153 6.92 -9.74 12.61
C ASP A 153 8.06 -8.88 13.21
N ILE A 154 8.86 -8.26 12.33
CA ILE A 154 9.94 -7.34 12.73
C ILE A 154 9.34 -6.02 13.24
N ILE A 155 8.29 -5.52 12.59
CA ILE A 155 7.56 -4.33 13.06
C ILE A 155 6.94 -4.60 14.44
N LEU A 156 6.22 -5.72 14.58
CA LEU A 156 5.51 -6.07 15.81
C LEU A 156 6.45 -6.35 16.99
N ALA A 157 7.67 -6.84 16.75
CA ALA A 157 8.67 -7.04 17.81
C ALA A 157 9.02 -5.76 18.58
N GLU A 158 8.83 -4.59 17.97
CA GLU A 158 9.07 -3.29 18.61
C GLU A 158 7.88 -2.77 19.42
N CYS A 159 6.71 -3.38 19.29
CA CYS A 159 5.46 -2.89 19.88
C CYS A 159 5.57 -2.73 21.40
N LEU A 160 5.99 -3.79 22.09
CA LEU A 160 6.13 -3.78 23.55
C LEU A 160 7.14 -2.71 24.03
N ARG A 161 8.24 -2.49 23.29
CA ARG A 161 9.23 -1.45 23.63
C ARG A 161 8.62 -0.06 23.51
N MET A 162 7.89 0.21 22.44
CA MET A 162 7.23 1.50 22.21
C MET A 162 6.14 1.77 23.23
N ILE A 163 5.38 0.75 23.63
CA ILE A 163 4.39 0.83 24.72
C ILE A 163 5.06 1.23 26.04
N LYS A 164 6.15 0.55 26.41
CA LYS A 164 6.92 0.83 27.65
C LYS A 164 7.49 2.25 27.68
N ASN A 165 7.93 2.76 26.53
CA ASN A 165 8.55 4.07 26.42
C ASN A 165 7.54 5.20 26.17
N HIS A 166 6.24 4.91 26.12
CA HIS A 166 5.18 5.87 25.80
C HIS A 166 5.38 6.59 24.45
N GLU A 167 5.88 5.87 23.44
CA GLU A 167 6.16 6.42 22.10
C GLU A 167 4.89 6.43 21.23
N THR A 168 3.87 7.21 21.64
CA THR A 168 2.52 7.24 21.02
C THR A 168 2.55 7.51 19.51
N GLU A 169 3.35 8.47 19.05
CA GLU A 169 3.47 8.76 17.60
C GLU A 169 3.98 7.55 16.80
N LYS A 170 4.91 6.78 17.36
CA LYS A 170 5.44 5.57 16.72
C LYS A 170 4.42 4.43 16.75
N LEU A 171 3.67 4.30 17.85
CA LEU A 171 2.57 3.33 17.97
C LEU A 171 1.43 3.62 17.00
N GLN A 172 1.06 4.89 16.82
CA GLN A 172 0.08 5.30 15.82
C GLN A 172 0.53 4.95 14.40
N LEU A 173 1.81 5.17 14.08
CA LEU A 173 2.38 4.80 12.79
C LEU A 173 2.36 3.28 12.60
N MET A 174 2.78 2.51 13.61
CA MET A 174 2.74 1.06 13.60
C MET A 174 1.31 0.56 13.38
N PHE A 175 0.34 1.08 14.14
CA PHE A 175 -1.07 0.74 14.00
C PHE A 175 -1.59 1.03 12.59
N ARG A 176 -1.31 2.21 12.02
CA ARG A 176 -1.73 2.56 10.65
C ARG A 176 -1.18 1.61 9.58
N LEU A 177 0.02 1.05 9.78
CA LEU A 177 0.60 0.08 8.85
C LEU A 177 -0.02 -1.31 9.05
N ILE A 178 -0.09 -1.76 10.30
CA ILE A 178 -0.49 -3.12 10.66
C ILE A 178 -2.01 -3.35 10.49
N ASP A 179 -2.84 -2.33 10.69
CA ASP A 179 -4.29 -2.36 10.43
C ASP A 179 -4.64 -2.69 8.96
N LYS A 180 -3.70 -2.44 8.04
CA LYS A 180 -3.85 -2.79 6.62
C LYS A 180 -3.65 -4.28 6.34
N VAL A 181 -3.15 -5.04 7.31
CA VAL A 181 -2.89 -6.48 7.21
C VAL A 181 -3.98 -7.24 7.94
N GLU A 182 -4.51 -8.29 7.30
CA GLU A 182 -5.53 -9.14 7.91
C GLU A 182 -5.03 -9.75 9.22
N ASN A 183 -5.81 -9.58 10.30
CA ASN A 183 -5.49 -9.98 11.67
C ASN A 183 -4.12 -9.43 12.18
N GLY A 184 -3.66 -8.31 11.62
CA GLY A 184 -2.39 -7.70 12.00
C GLY A 184 -2.38 -7.11 13.40
N ILE A 185 -3.54 -6.65 13.89
CA ILE A 185 -3.66 -5.89 15.15
C ILE A 185 -3.66 -6.79 16.39
N ASP A 186 -4.09 -8.05 16.26
CA ASP A 186 -4.25 -8.97 17.41
C ASP A 186 -2.97 -9.09 18.28
N PRO A 187 -1.76 -9.21 17.71
CA PRO A 187 -0.52 -9.21 18.49
C PRO A 187 -0.29 -7.90 19.26
N MET A 188 -0.62 -6.74 18.67
CA MET A 188 -0.48 -5.44 19.36
C MET A 188 -1.42 -5.34 20.56
N LEU A 189 -2.67 -5.82 20.41
CA LEU A 189 -3.64 -5.86 21.50
C LEU A 189 -3.16 -6.78 22.63
N LYS A 190 -2.61 -7.94 22.28
CA LYS A 190 -2.06 -8.89 23.25
C LYS A 190 -0.86 -8.32 23.99
N ASP A 191 0.04 -7.62 23.30
CA ASP A 191 1.20 -6.96 23.92
C ASP A 191 0.76 -5.84 24.87
N LEU A 192 -0.24 -5.05 24.48
CA LEU A 192 -0.82 -4.01 25.32
C LEU A 192 -1.50 -4.59 26.56
N GLU A 193 -2.36 -5.59 26.39
CA GLU A 193 -3.03 -6.28 27.51
C GLU A 193 -2.00 -6.86 28.48
N GLY A 194 -1.02 -7.59 27.95
CA GLY A 194 0.06 -8.17 28.74
C GLY A 194 0.88 -7.12 29.49
N TYR A 195 1.15 -5.97 28.87
CA TYR A 195 1.85 -4.88 29.53
C TYR A 195 1.03 -4.26 30.67
N ILE A 196 -0.25 -3.97 30.43
CA ILE A 196 -1.16 -3.39 31.45
C ILE A 196 -1.27 -4.31 32.66
N VAL A 197 -1.44 -5.61 32.44
CA VAL A 197 -1.54 -6.60 33.52
C VAL A 197 -0.25 -6.68 34.32
N ASN A 198 0.91 -6.75 33.65
CA ASN A 198 2.19 -6.87 34.33
C ASN A 198 2.56 -5.60 35.12
N GLU A 199 2.38 -4.41 34.53
CA GLU A 199 2.57 -3.14 35.22
C GLU A 199 1.60 -2.98 36.39
N GLY A 200 0.32 -3.32 36.19
CA GLY A 200 -0.67 -3.25 37.28
C GLY A 200 -0.34 -4.15 38.44
N LEU A 201 0.10 -5.39 38.18
CA LEU A 201 0.54 -6.30 39.23
C LEU A 201 1.79 -5.77 39.95
N ALA A 202 2.77 -5.25 39.22
CA ALA A 202 3.98 -4.68 39.80
C ALA A 202 3.67 -3.44 40.67
N ASP A 203 2.84 -2.53 40.19
CA ASP A 203 2.39 -1.33 40.91
C ASP A 203 1.64 -1.71 42.21
N MET A 204 0.76 -2.72 42.14
CA MET A 204 0.04 -3.22 43.34
C MET A 204 0.98 -3.90 44.34
N MET A 205 1.92 -4.72 43.87
CA MET A 205 2.89 -5.40 44.74
C MET A 205 3.82 -4.40 45.45
N ALA A 206 4.26 -3.37 44.75
CA ALA A 206 5.11 -2.31 45.33
C ALA A 206 4.36 -1.48 46.40
N ALA A 207 3.04 -1.37 46.28
CA ALA A 207 2.20 -0.62 47.22
C ALA A 207 1.50 -1.51 48.28
N ALA A 208 1.83 -2.81 48.34
CA ALA A 208 1.12 -3.81 49.15
C ALA A 208 0.97 -3.41 50.63
N ASP A 209 2.03 -2.89 51.23
CA ASP A 209 2.04 -2.50 52.66
C ASP A 209 1.05 -1.36 52.98
N ILE A 210 0.76 -0.51 51.99
CA ILE A 210 -0.11 0.67 52.14
C ILE A 210 -1.55 0.33 51.76
N ILE A 211 -1.75 -0.37 50.64
CA ILE A 211 -3.08 -0.62 50.07
C ILE A 211 -3.84 -1.74 50.80
N THR A 212 -3.14 -2.65 51.49
CA THR A 212 -3.79 -3.68 52.33
C THR A 212 -4.42 -3.11 53.60
N GLN A 213 -4.00 -1.91 54.02
CA GLN A 213 -4.52 -1.22 55.20
C GLN A 213 -5.55 -0.13 54.85
N ASP A 214 -5.59 0.31 53.59
CA ASP A 214 -6.36 1.47 53.14
C ASP A 214 -6.98 1.20 51.76
N SER A 215 -8.28 0.86 51.77
CA SER A 215 -9.04 0.54 50.57
C SER A 215 -9.26 1.74 49.65
N GLU A 216 -9.29 2.97 50.17
CA GLU A 216 -9.38 4.17 49.34
C GLU A 216 -8.09 4.36 48.53
N LYS A 217 -6.92 4.14 49.14
CA LYS A 217 -5.63 4.18 48.42
C LYS A 217 -5.49 3.09 47.38
N TYR A 218 -6.01 1.89 47.66
CA TYR A 218 -6.07 0.81 46.66
C TYR A 218 -6.85 1.26 45.41
N VAL A 219 -8.08 1.76 45.61
CA VAL A 219 -8.93 2.22 44.51
C VAL A 219 -8.32 3.42 43.78
N ALA A 220 -7.72 4.37 44.51
CA ALA A 220 -7.07 5.53 43.91
C ALA A 220 -5.93 5.13 42.96
N ARG A 221 -5.10 4.14 43.35
CA ARG A 221 -4.02 3.63 42.50
C ARG A 221 -4.52 2.90 41.26
N LEU A 222 -5.57 2.09 41.39
CA LEU A 222 -6.21 1.46 40.22
C LEU A 222 -6.78 2.49 39.25
N LEU A 223 -7.41 3.55 39.76
CA LEU A 223 -7.94 4.64 38.94
C LEU A 223 -6.82 5.41 38.23
N GLU A 224 -5.68 5.63 38.89
CA GLU A 224 -4.51 6.27 38.28
C GLU A 224 -3.97 5.42 37.12
N LEU A 225 -3.82 4.11 37.34
CA LEU A 225 -3.38 3.17 36.31
C LEU A 225 -4.35 3.11 35.13
N PHE A 226 -5.66 3.04 35.42
CA PHE A 226 -6.71 3.07 34.40
C PHE A 226 -6.64 4.35 33.57
N ARG A 227 -6.47 5.53 34.21
CA ARG A 227 -6.34 6.82 33.50
C ARG A 227 -5.07 6.86 32.65
N ARG A 228 -3.93 6.37 33.16
CA ARG A 228 -2.66 6.29 32.45
C ARG A 228 -2.80 5.50 31.15
N PHE A 229 -3.34 4.29 31.21
CA PHE A 229 -3.49 3.45 30.02
C PHE A 229 -4.64 3.87 29.11
N SER A 230 -5.73 4.41 29.66
CA SER A 230 -6.81 5.01 28.85
C SER A 230 -6.30 6.20 28.04
N LYS A 231 -5.39 6.99 28.61
CA LYS A 231 -4.73 8.08 27.89
C LYS A 231 -3.86 7.53 26.75
N LEU A 232 -3.04 6.51 27.01
CA LEU A 232 -2.22 5.85 25.99
C LEU A 232 -3.05 5.27 24.83
N VAL A 233 -4.21 4.67 25.11
CA VAL A 233 -5.11 4.11 24.08
C VAL A 233 -5.82 5.20 23.27
N LYS A 234 -6.08 6.35 23.91
CA LYS A 234 -6.76 7.47 23.27
C LYS A 234 -5.85 8.29 22.36
N GLU A 235 -4.58 8.42 22.75
CA GLU A 235 -3.54 9.12 21.99
C GLU A 235 -3.09 8.25 20.81
#